data_AF-A0A962M6R4-F1
#
_entry.id   AF-A0A962M6R4-F1
#
_cell.length_a   1.000
_cell.length_b   1.000
_cell.length_c   1.000
_cell.angle_alpha   90.00
_cell.angle_beta   90.00
_cell.angle_gamma   90.00
#
_symmetry.space_group_name_H-M   'P 1'
#
loop_
_entity.id
_entity.type
_entity.pdbx_description
1 polymer ?
#
loop_
_entity_poly.entity_id
_entity_poly.type
_entity_poly.pdbx_seq_one_letter_code
_entity_poly.pdbx_strand_id
1 'polypeptide(L)'
;MKREDGTLVPLSAGEFRLLQVLAEHPQQVLSRDFLLERTHGREGGPYDRSVDIQLSRLRRKLEHDPKDPRIIKTVRSGGYMFSLPIARR
;
A
#
# COMPACT_ATOMS: atom_id res chain seq x y z
N MET A 1 0.39 3.40 -12.20
CA MET A 1 1.55 4.14 -11.63
C MET A 1 2.67 4.16 -12.66
N LYS A 2 3.58 5.14 -12.65
CA LYS A 2 4.73 5.22 -13.56
C LYS A 2 6.02 4.97 -12.77
N ARG A 3 6.88 4.06 -13.24
CA ARG A 3 8.24 3.86 -12.70
C ARG A 3 9.18 4.98 -13.18
N GLU A 4 10.38 5.08 -12.60
CA GLU A 4 11.39 6.09 -12.95
C GLU A 4 11.84 6.00 -14.43
N ASP A 5 11.84 4.79 -14.98
CA ASP A 5 12.10 4.50 -16.41
C ASP A 5 10.94 4.90 -17.34
N GLY A 6 9.83 5.36 -16.77
CA GLY A 6 8.62 5.75 -17.46
C GLY A 6 7.62 4.64 -17.76
N THR A 7 7.88 3.41 -17.31
CA THR A 7 7.00 2.26 -17.52
C THR A 7 5.72 2.39 -16.69
N LEU A 8 4.56 2.15 -17.33
CA LEU A 8 3.28 2.07 -16.63
C LEU A 8 3.13 0.73 -15.92
N VAL A 9 2.92 0.77 -14.62
CA VAL A 9 2.65 -0.38 -13.77
C VAL A 9 1.17 -0.44 -13.45
N PRO A 10 0.45 -1.49 -13.88
CA PRO A 10 -0.95 -1.67 -13.56
C PRO A 10 -1.13 -2.07 -12.09
N LEU A 11 -2.10 -1.45 -11.43
CA LEU A 11 -2.56 -1.80 -10.09
C LEU A 11 -3.95 -2.42 -10.19
N SER A 12 -4.20 -3.48 -9.42
CA SER A 12 -5.58 -3.93 -9.21
C SER A 12 -6.38 -2.90 -8.42
N ALA A 13 -7.70 -2.99 -8.44
CA ALA A 13 -8.54 -2.09 -7.66
C ALA A 13 -8.22 -2.14 -6.15
N GLY A 14 -7.92 -3.32 -5.61
CA GLY A 14 -7.51 -3.48 -4.20
C GLY A 14 -6.14 -2.86 -3.90
N GLU A 15 -5.15 -3.10 -4.77
CA GLU A 15 -3.81 -2.49 -4.63
C GLU A 15 -3.88 -0.96 -4.70
N PHE A 16 -4.72 -0.42 -5.58
CA PHE A 16 -4.95 1.02 -5.71
C PHE A 16 -5.61 1.58 -4.45
N ARG A 17 -6.68 0.95 -3.93
CA ARG A 17 -7.31 1.38 -2.67
C ARG A 17 -6.33 1.36 -1.51
N LEU A 18 -5.54 0.30 -1.37
CA LEU A 18 -4.52 0.19 -0.32
C LEU A 18 -3.48 1.31 -0.40
N LEU A 19 -2.99 1.58 -1.61
CA LEU A 19 -2.07 2.71 -1.84
C LEU A 19 -2.73 4.05 -1.51
N GLN A 20 -4.00 4.24 -1.90
CA GLN A 20 -4.74 5.47 -1.64
C GLN A 20 -4.88 5.72 -0.13
N VAL A 21 -5.33 4.74 0.65
CA VAL A 21 -5.48 4.87 2.11
C VAL A 21 -4.14 5.21 2.77
N LEU A 22 -3.06 4.56 2.35
CA LEU A 22 -1.70 4.84 2.84
C LEU A 22 -1.25 6.26 2.49
N ALA A 23 -1.51 6.73 1.27
CA ALA A 23 -1.15 8.07 0.81
C ALA A 23 -2.03 9.17 1.43
N GLU A 24 -3.26 8.88 1.84
CA GLU A 24 -4.10 9.83 2.57
C GLU A 24 -3.56 10.09 4.00
N HIS A 25 -2.79 9.14 4.54
CA HIS A 25 -2.22 9.17 5.89
C HIS A 25 -0.66 9.09 5.85
N PRO A 26 0.02 10.06 5.21
CA PRO A 26 1.48 10.03 5.11
C PRO A 26 2.13 10.07 6.49
N GLN A 27 3.19 9.31 6.67
CA GLN A 27 4.00 9.23 7.89
C GLN A 27 3.23 8.77 9.15
N GLN A 28 2.05 8.16 8.96
CA GLN A 28 1.26 7.57 10.04
C GLN A 28 1.34 6.04 10.02
N VAL A 29 1.34 5.43 11.20
CA VAL A 29 1.27 3.97 11.34
C VAL A 29 -0.18 3.55 11.30
N LEU A 30 -0.55 2.78 10.27
CA LEU A 30 -1.88 2.21 10.11
C LEU A 30 -1.86 0.73 10.48
N SER A 31 -2.79 0.32 11.34
CA SER A 31 -2.92 -1.08 11.75
C SER A 31 -3.44 -1.94 10.58
N ARG A 32 -3.22 -3.26 10.67
CA ARG A 32 -3.75 -4.21 9.69
C ARG A 32 -5.26 -4.15 9.61
N ASP A 33 -5.92 -4.11 10.78
CA ASP A 33 -7.38 -4.08 10.85
C ASP A 33 -7.95 -2.80 10.25
N PHE A 34 -7.32 -1.65 10.50
CA PHE A 34 -7.71 -0.38 9.87
C PHE A 34 -7.56 -0.46 8.35
N LEU A 35 -6.45 -1.00 7.86
CA LEU A 35 -6.21 -1.14 6.43
C LEU A 35 -7.21 -2.12 5.79
N LEU A 36 -7.53 -3.23 6.45
CA LEU A 36 -8.58 -4.17 6.01
C LEU A 36 -9.91 -3.42 5.89
N GLU A 37 -10.38 -2.79 6.96
CA GLU A 37 -11.66 -2.08 7.01
C GLU A 37 -11.78 -1.02 5.90
N ARG A 38 -10.72 -0.23 5.68
CA ARG A 38 -10.72 0.85 4.68
C ARG A 38 -10.55 0.38 3.24
N THR A 39 -10.03 -0.83 3.01
CA THR A 39 -9.75 -1.35 1.65
C THR A 39 -10.80 -2.35 1.17
N HIS A 40 -11.57 -2.94 2.09
CA HIS A 40 -12.76 -3.73 1.78
C HIS A 40 -13.85 -2.83 1.17
N GLY A 41 -13.96 -2.86 -0.16
CA GLY A 41 -15.08 -2.27 -0.90
C GLY A 41 -16.22 -3.28 -1.12
N ARG A 42 -17.36 -2.81 -1.63
CA ARG A 42 -18.57 -3.62 -1.97
C ARG A 42 -18.34 -4.78 -2.96
N GLU A 43 -17.15 -4.88 -3.55
CA GLU A 43 -16.74 -5.93 -4.50
C GLU A 43 -15.81 -6.99 -3.88
N GLY A 44 -15.57 -6.92 -2.56
CA GLY A 44 -14.73 -7.87 -1.83
C GLY A 44 -15.36 -9.27 -1.79
N GLY A 45 -15.11 -10.08 -2.82
CA GLY A 45 -15.38 -11.50 -2.76
C GLY A 45 -14.54 -12.19 -1.66
N PRO A 46 -14.90 -13.42 -1.23
CA PRO A 46 -14.25 -14.17 -0.14
C PRO A 46 -12.76 -14.52 -0.37
N TYR A 47 -12.17 -14.04 -1.48
CA TYR A 47 -10.76 -14.18 -1.85
C TYR A 47 -9.93 -12.93 -1.55
N ASP A 48 -10.46 -11.98 -0.76
CA ASP A 48 -9.78 -10.77 -0.34
C ASP A 48 -8.66 -11.12 0.66
N ARG A 49 -7.51 -11.47 0.08
CA ARG A 49 -6.30 -11.94 0.75
C ARG A 49 -5.79 -10.88 1.73
N SER A 50 -5.14 -11.34 2.81
CA SER A 50 -4.66 -10.48 3.91
C SER A 50 -3.90 -9.25 3.41
N VAL A 51 -3.95 -8.17 4.21
CA VAL A 51 -3.21 -6.92 3.94
C VAL A 51 -1.75 -7.22 3.62
N ASP A 52 -1.09 -8.15 4.33
CA ASP A 52 0.31 -8.48 4.09
C ASP A 52 0.56 -8.98 2.64
N ILE A 53 -0.37 -9.77 2.07
CA ILE A 53 -0.28 -10.26 0.69
C ILE A 53 -0.46 -9.11 -0.31
N GLN A 54 -1.48 -8.27 -0.09
CA GLN A 54 -1.72 -7.11 -0.97
C GLN A 54 -0.54 -6.14 -0.92
N LEU A 55 -0.01 -5.89 0.27
CA LEU A 55 1.15 -5.04 0.48
C LEU A 55 2.42 -5.62 -0.16
N SER A 56 2.62 -6.94 -0.11
CA SER A 56 3.75 -7.60 -0.77
C SER A 56 3.71 -7.40 -2.29
N ARG A 57 2.52 -7.56 -2.91
CA ARG A 57 2.34 -7.31 -4.35
C ARG A 57 2.54 -5.84 -4.70
N LEU A 58 1.98 -4.95 -3.88
CA LEU A 58 2.14 -3.52 -4.04
C LEU A 58 3.63 -3.13 -3.96
N ARG A 59 4.37 -3.60 -2.95
CA ARG A 59 5.82 -3.33 -2.82
C ARG A 59 6.62 -3.81 -4.03
N ARG A 60 6.32 -4.98 -4.61
CA ARG A 60 6.98 -5.42 -5.85
C ARG A 60 6.78 -4.46 -7.03
N LYS A 61 5.70 -3.69 -7.01
CA LYS A 61 5.35 -2.72 -8.04
C LYS A 61 5.89 -1.32 -7.77
N LEU A 62 5.93 -0.90 -6.50
CA LEU A 62 6.33 0.45 -6.09
C LEU A 62 7.81 0.58 -5.73
N GLU A 63 8.36 -0.40 -5.03
CA GLU A 63 9.71 -0.33 -4.45
C GLU A 63 10.76 -0.70 -5.50
N HIS A 64 11.95 -0.11 -5.36
CA HIS A 64 13.13 -0.55 -6.10
C HIS A 64 13.57 -1.94 -5.62
N ASP A 65 13.71 -2.12 -4.31
CA ASP A 65 13.93 -3.41 -3.66
C ASP A 65 12.79 -3.72 -2.67
N PRO A 66 11.93 -4.73 -2.94
CA PRO A 66 10.87 -5.13 -2.03
C PRO A 66 11.35 -5.71 -0.69
N LYS A 67 12.62 -6.12 -0.57
CA LYS A 67 13.23 -6.62 0.68
C LYS A 67 13.71 -5.48 1.59
N ASP A 68 14.03 -4.32 1.02
CA ASP A 68 14.35 -3.06 1.72
C ASP A 68 13.35 -1.96 1.34
N PRO A 69 12.07 -2.06 1.78
CA PRO A 69 11.03 -1.16 1.32
C PRO A 69 11.19 0.25 1.92
N ARG A 70 11.26 1.26 1.06
CA ARG A 70 11.47 2.68 1.41
C ARG A 70 10.21 3.53 1.30
N ILE A 71 9.21 3.09 0.54
CA ILE A 71 7.94 3.79 0.32
C ILE A 71 6.89 3.34 1.34
N ILE A 72 6.77 2.02 1.54
CA ILE A 72 5.82 1.43 2.49
C ILE A 72 6.61 0.63 3.53
N LYS A 73 6.81 1.18 4.72
CA LYS A 73 7.56 0.54 5.81
C LYS A 73 6.68 -0.35 6.67
N THR A 74 7.27 -1.44 7.17
CA THR A 74 6.66 -2.27 8.22
C THR A 74 7.06 -1.70 9.56
N VAL A 75 6.08 -1.41 10.41
CA VAL A 75 6.30 -1.04 11.81
C VAL A 75 5.96 -2.25 12.67
N ARG A 76 6.96 -2.80 13.35
CA ARG A 76 6.80 -3.99 14.20
C ARG A 76 5.71 -3.71 15.24
N SER A 77 4.77 -4.65 15.39
CA SER A 77 3.53 -4.53 16.21
C SER A 77 2.57 -3.37 15.88
N GLY A 78 2.94 -2.42 15.01
CA GLY A 78 2.10 -1.26 14.67
C GLY A 78 1.32 -1.41 13.36
N GLY A 79 1.87 -2.13 12.38
CA GLY A 79 1.28 -2.26 11.04
C GLY A 79 2.18 -1.67 9.96
N TYR A 80 1.65 -0.75 9.16
CA TYR A 80 2.34 -0.21 7.99
C TYR A 80 2.28 1.31 7.90
N MET A 81 3.32 1.90 7.34
CA MET A 81 3.43 3.35 7.17
C MET A 81 3.84 3.68 5.75
N PHE A 82 3.17 4.68 5.15
CA PHE A 82 3.66 5.35 3.96
C PHE A 82 4.73 6.37 4.37
N SER A 83 5.99 6.12 4.02
CA SER A 83 7.12 6.91 4.53
C SER A 83 7.48 8.13 3.71
N LEU A 84 6.95 8.26 2.49
CA LEU A 84 7.19 9.45 1.68
C LEU A 84 6.32 10.61 2.19
N PRO A 85 6.89 11.82 2.35
CA PRO A 85 6.09 13.00 2.60
C PRO A 85 5.22 13.29 1.37
N ILE A 86 3.97 13.65 1.60
CA ILE A 86 3.06 14.09 0.54
C ILE A 86 2.89 15.58 0.67
N ALA A 87 3.38 16.31 -0.34
CA ALA A 87 3.10 17.73 -0.48
C ALA A 87 1.61 17.90 -0.79
N ARG A 88 0.82 18.27 0.22
CA ARG A 88 -0.54 18.74 -0.02
C ARG A 88 -0.42 20.15 -0.61
N ARG A 89 -0.77 20.29 -1.89
CA ARG A 89 -0.91 21.59 -2.56
C ARG A 89 -2.29 22.15 -2.31
#